data_AF-A0A3L8B8A6-F1
#
_entry.id   AF-A0A3L8B8A6-F1
#
_cell.length_a   1.000
_cell.length_b   1.000
_cell.length_c   1.000
_cell.angle_alpha   90.00
_cell.angle_beta   90.00
_cell.angle_gamma   90.00
#
_symmetry.space_group_name_H-M   'P 1'
#
loop_
_entity.id
_entity.type
_entity.pdbx_description
1 polymer ?
#
loop_
_entity_poly.entity_id
_entity_poly.type
_entity_poly.pdbx_seq_one_letter_code
_entity_poly.pdbx_strand_id
1 'polypeptide(L)' 'MMLKMKSSCEQCGRLTGEKEVAYICSFECTFCESCTTKMGAICPNCSGELLLRPKRLKKPLDVAKSQLKAKLFGR' A
#
# COMPACT_ATOMS: atom_id res chain seq x y z
N MET A 1 -9.86 1.28 -9.62
CA MET A 1 -9.32 2.31 -8.70
C MET A 1 -7.91 1.92 -8.28
N MET A 2 -7.03 2.86 -7.91
CA MET A 2 -5.67 2.54 -7.43
C MET A 2 -5.62 2.51 -5.91
N LEU A 3 -4.70 1.72 -5.36
CA LEU A 3 -4.44 1.64 -3.93
C LEU A 3 -4.20 3.04 -3.31
N LYS A 4 -4.88 3.41 -2.22
CA LYS A 4 -4.82 4.79 -1.69
C LYS A 4 -3.48 5.17 -1.06
N MET A 5 -2.69 4.19 -0.60
CA MET A 5 -1.42 4.39 0.14
C MET A 5 -1.56 5.33 1.34
N LYS A 6 -2.40 4.94 2.31
CA LYS A 6 -2.54 5.67 3.58
C LYS A 6 -1.16 5.90 4.23
N SER A 7 -0.96 7.11 4.77
CA SER A 7 0.34 7.59 5.26
C SER A 7 0.55 7.41 6.76
N SER A 8 -0.42 6.83 7.46
CA SER A 8 -0.35 6.54 8.89
C SER A 8 -0.91 5.16 9.22
N CYS A 9 -0.33 4.54 10.24
CA CYS A 9 -0.84 3.34 10.88
C CYS A 9 -2.16 3.67 11.57
N GLU A 10 -3.22 2.92 11.28
CA GLU A 10 -4.54 3.15 11.86
C GLU A 10 -4.61 2.85 13.37
N GLN A 11 -3.67 2.07 13.90
CA GLN A 11 -3.63 1.71 15.32
C GLN A 11 -2.81 2.69 16.17
N CYS A 12 -1.69 3.20 15.66
CA CYS A 12 -0.72 3.97 16.47
C CYS A 12 -0.24 5.28 15.84
N GLY A 13 -0.72 5.63 14.64
CA GLY A 13 -0.38 6.88 13.96
C GLY A 13 1.04 6.95 13.37
N ARG A 14 1.91 5.93 13.58
CA ARG A 14 3.23 5.87 12.95
C ARG A 14 3.12 6.04 11.44
N LEU A 15 4.05 6.77 10.84
CA LEU A 15 4.09 6.96 9.38
C LEU A 15 4.13 5.60 8.66
N THR A 16 3.34 5.53 7.59
CA THR A 16 3.28 4.41 6.63
C THR A 16 3.22 4.96 5.20
N GLY A 17 4.07 5.93 4.87
CA GLY A 17 4.14 6.59 3.57
C GLY A 17 4.43 5.66 2.40
N GLU A 18 4.39 6.18 1.17
CA GLU A 18 4.40 5.41 -0.08
C GLU A 18 5.54 4.38 -0.24
N LYS A 19 6.68 4.62 0.41
CA LYS A 19 7.90 3.79 0.34
C LYS A 19 8.24 3.11 1.66
N GLU A 20 7.46 3.35 2.70
CA GLU A 20 7.68 2.78 4.02
C GLU A 20 7.14 1.36 4.11
N VAL A 21 7.69 0.58 5.06
CA VAL A 21 7.17 -0.75 5.39
C VAL A 21 5.82 -0.57 6.09
N ALA A 22 4.79 -1.11 5.45
CA ALA A 22 3.44 -1.13 5.98
C ALA A 22 2.78 -2.43 5.56
N TYR A 23 1.75 -2.83 6.30
CA TYR A 23 0.91 -3.98 6.01
C TYR A 23 -0.50 -3.52 5.70
N ILE A 24 -1.20 -4.29 4.89
CA ILE A 24 -2.51 -3.95 4.36
C ILE A 24 -3.41 -5.18 4.23
N CYS A 25 -4.71 -5.01 4.45
CA CYS A 25 -5.74 -6.01 4.11
C CYS A 25 -6.46 -5.67 2.80
N SER A 26 -7.37 -6.55 2.33
CA SER A 26 -8.15 -6.36 1.11
C SER A 26 -9.05 -5.10 1.11
N PHE A 27 -9.39 -4.58 2.29
CA PHE A 27 -10.18 -3.35 2.47
C PHE A 27 -9.31 -2.10 2.66
N GLU A 28 -8.00 -2.21 2.39
CA GLU A 28 -7.01 -1.15 2.52
C GLU A 28 -6.82 -0.59 3.95
N CYS A 29 -7.17 -1.34 5.02
CA CYS A 29 -6.73 -0.99 6.37
C CYS A 29 -5.20 -1.08 6.46
N THR A 30 -4.53 -0.03 6.91
CA THR A 30 -3.06 0.07 6.87
C THR A 30 -2.46 0.12 8.27
N PHE A 31 -1.46 -0.74 8.52
CA PHE A 31 -0.77 -0.82 9.81
C PHE A 31 0.75 -0.87 9.64
N CYS A 32 1.50 -0.37 10.62
CA CYS A 32 2.94 -0.53 10.64
C CYS A 32 3.31 -1.96 11.08
N GLU A 33 4.51 -2.41 10.72
CA GLU A 33 5.04 -3.75 11.05
C GLU A 33 4.85 -4.12 12.52
N SER A 34 5.23 -3.23 13.45
CA SER A 34 5.10 -3.49 14.88
C SER A 34 3.67 -3.74 15.34
N CYS A 35 2.68 -3.06 14.74
CA CYS A 35 1.27 -3.30 15.06
C CYS A 35 0.81 -4.62 14.45
N THR A 36 1.15 -4.90 13.19
CA THR A 36 0.81 -6.16 12.52
C THR A 36 1.34 -7.37 13.29
N THR A 37 2.59 -7.34 13.75
CA THR A 37 3.18 -8.43 14.56
C THR A 37 2.40 -8.63 15.85
N LYS A 38 2.04 -7.55 16.56
CA LYS A 38 1.25 -7.63 17.80
C LYS A 38 -0.16 -8.18 17.57
N MET A 39 -0.73 -7.97 16.38
CA MET A 39 -2.06 -8.44 16.00
C MET A 39 -2.03 -9.82 15.32
N GLY A 40 -0.88 -10.49 15.28
CA GLY A 40 -0.75 -11.82 14.66
C GLY A 40 -1.03 -11.82 13.16
N ALA A 41 -0.75 -10.72 12.47
CA ALA A 41 -1.06 -10.52 11.05
C ALA A 41 -2.55 -10.65 10.69
N ILE A 42 -3.44 -10.41 11.65
CA ILE A 42 -4.89 -10.32 11.44
C ILE A 42 -5.34 -8.87 11.60
N CYS A 43 -6.15 -8.40 10.65
CA CYS A 43 -6.69 -7.06 10.66
C CYS A 43 -7.79 -6.95 11.74
N PRO A 44 -7.69 -6.02 12.70
CA PRO A 44 -8.69 -5.85 13.75
C PRO A 44 -10.03 -5.30 13.23
N ASN A 45 -10.02 -4.68 12.04
CA ASN A 45 -11.20 -4.02 11.47
C ASN A 45 -12.04 -4.95 10.59
N CYS A 46 -11.41 -5.93 9.92
CA CYS A 46 -12.09 -6.80 8.96
C CYS A 46 -11.83 -8.30 9.17
N SER A 47 -11.06 -8.67 10.20
CA SER A 47 -10.67 -10.06 10.52
C SER A 47 -9.93 -10.81 9.41
N GLY A 48 -9.49 -10.11 8.36
CA GLY A 48 -8.73 -10.67 7.25
C GLY A 48 -7.21 -10.63 7.49
N GLU A 49 -6.45 -11.25 6.60
CA GLU A 49 -4.99 -11.22 6.65
C GLU A 49 -4.41 -9.82 6.41
N LEU A 50 -3.30 -9.53 7.10
CA LEU A 50 -2.46 -8.38 6.87
C LEU A 50 -1.20 -8.83 6.14
N LEU A 51 -1.07 -8.44 4.87
CA LEU A 51 0.09 -8.74 4.03
C LEU A 51 0.95 -7.50 3.83
N LEU A 52 2.22 -7.69 3.46
CA LEU A 52 3.13 -6.59 3.17
C LEU A 52 2.57 -5.72 2.04
N ARG A 53 2.39 -4.42 2.30
CA ARG A 53 1.87 -3.47 1.33
C ARG A 53 2.94 -3.16 0.27
N PRO A 54 2.64 -3.32 -1.03
CA PRO A 54 3.56 -2.94 -2.10
C PRO A 54 3.98 -1.47 -2.02
N LYS A 55 5.25 -1.18 -2.25
CA LYS A 55 5.78 0.19 -2.30
C LYS A 55 5.43 0.86 -3.61
N ARG A 56 5.08 2.16 -3.57
CA ARG A 56 4.90 2.96 -4.78
C ARG A 56 6.21 3.61 -5.20
N LEU A 57 6.81 3.07 -6.27
CA LEU A 57 8.12 3.51 -6.77
C LEU A 57 8.04 4.66 -7.80
N LYS A 58 6.95 4.72 -8.55
CA LYS A 58 6.68 5.74 -9.57
C LYS A 58 5.37 6.46 -9.26
N LYS A 59 5.29 7.75 -9.60
CA LYS A 59 4.02 8.48 -9.49
C LYS A 59 3.03 7.93 -10.53
N PRO A 60 1.71 7.98 -10.27
CA PRO A 60 0.71 7.51 -11.23
C PRO A 60 0.86 8.13 -12.62
N LEU A 61 1.22 9.42 -12.68
CA LEU A 61 1.43 10.14 -13.94
C LEU A 61 2.60 9.58 -14.76
N ASP A 62 3.68 9.16 -14.08
CA ASP A 62 4.85 8.59 -14.76
C ASP A 62 4.56 7.20 -15.33
N VAL A 63 3.75 6.41 -14.61
CA VAL A 63 3.26 5.12 -15.12
C VAL A 63 2.39 5.34 -16.35
N ALA A 64 1.43 6.26 -16.29
CA ALA A 64 0.55 6.57 -17.42
C ALA A 64 1.32 7.03 -18.66
N LYS A 65 2.31 7.94 -18.48
CA LYS A 65 3.20 8.37 -19.58
C LYS A 65 3.96 7.21 -20.22
N SER A 66 4.50 6.30 -19.41
CA SER A 66 5.25 5.14 -19.92
C SER A 66 4.37 4.19 -20.74
N GLN A 67 3.14 3.94 -20.29
CA GLN A 67 2.18 3.11 -21.00
C GLN A 67 1.70 3.75 -22.30
N LEU A 68 1.44 5.06 -22.29
CA LEU A 68 1.05 5.79 -23.50
C LEU A 68 2.18 5.77 -24.55
N LYS A 69 3.43 6.03 -24.13
CA LYS A 69 4.59 5.96 -25.02
C LYS A 69 4.75 4.56 -25.62
N ALA A 70 4.61 3.51 -24.81
CA ALA A 70 4.68 2.13 -25.29
C ALA A 70 3.60 1.82 -26.34
N LYS A 71 2.36 2.29 -26.13
CA LYS A 71 1.27 2.10 -27.10
C LYS A 71 1.45 2.88 -28.40
N LEU A 72 1.98 4.10 -28.34
CA LEU A 72 2.13 4.97 -29.51
C LEU A 72 3.37 4.62 -30.36
N PHE A 73 4.44 4.16 -29.72
CA PHE A 73 5.76 4.02 -30.37
C PHE A 73 6.33 2.59 -30.32
N GLY A 74 5.62 1.63 -29.72
CA GLY A 74 6.02 0.23 -29.67
C GLY A 74 5.27 -0.63 -30.69
N ARG A 75 5.97 -1.04 -31.76
CA ARG A 75 5.80 -2.39 -32.34
C ARG A 75 6.50 -3.39 -31.44
#